data_AF-A0A7C4EJP1-F1
#
_entry.id   AF-A0A7C4EJP1-F1
#
_cell.length_a   1.000
_cell.length_b   1.000
_cell.length_c   1.000
_cell.angle_alpha   90.00
_cell.angle_beta   90.00
_cell.angle_gamma   90.00
#
_symmetry.space_group_name_H-M   'P 1'
#
loop_
_entity.id
_entity.type
_entity.pdbx_description
1 polymer ?
#
loop_
_entity_poly.entity_id
_entity_poly.type
_entity_poly.pdbx_seq_one_letter_code
_entity_poly.pdbx_strand_id
1 'polypeptide(L)'
;MLTALFRGRLLGFAAAAALLAAWGCGGKQPETEPVGPASLPAPTTQRSDDFGKMIRATGMSGAELAAFEAKLAQRDAELAAWENGPQGQKRRALQAEFDAAKKAKDEAKADELRPKLQALADEHAELRRKGRSMVVATMSFESQKKWSGFSLNDRVLRRLRSLGIRTTAEEQARIRAICDEEGARWIKPGVLEKDPYLAAQDAELVPATLRKIGQKVLTADQREKLEAALAAQPTK
;
A
#
# COMPACT_ATOMS: atom_id res chain seq x y z
N MET A 1 -38.33 6.97 -4.60
CA MET A 1 -38.90 7.13 -5.95
C MET A 1 -39.04 8.62 -6.23
N LEU A 2 -38.14 9.19 -7.03
CA LEU A 2 -38.37 10.43 -7.77
C LEU A 2 -37.25 10.56 -8.81
N THR A 3 -37.66 10.29 -10.04
CA THR A 3 -36.90 10.27 -11.29
C THR A 3 -36.71 11.70 -11.76
N ALA A 4 -35.47 12.10 -12.07
CA ALA A 4 -35.20 13.32 -12.82
C ALA A 4 -34.30 13.00 -14.03
N LEU A 5 -34.97 12.93 -15.18
CA LEU A 5 -34.40 12.86 -16.53
C LEU A 5 -33.83 14.23 -16.90
N PHE A 6 -32.59 14.28 -17.37
CA PHE A 6 -32.10 15.40 -18.17
C PHE A 6 -31.64 14.89 -19.54
N ARG A 7 -32.41 15.27 -20.56
CA ARG A 7 -32.15 15.12 -21.99
C ARG A 7 -31.77 16.49 -22.57
N GLY A 8 -30.78 16.50 -23.44
CA GLY A 8 -30.41 17.62 -24.33
C GLY A 8 -28.96 17.40 -24.77
N ARG A 9 -28.64 16.79 -25.91
CA ARG A 9 -28.94 17.11 -27.33
C ARG A 9 -28.40 18.49 -27.70
N LEU A 10 -27.26 18.56 -28.42
CA LEU A 10 -27.17 19.04 -29.81
C LEU A 10 -25.73 19.39 -30.26
N LEU A 11 -25.47 19.07 -31.54
CA LEU A 11 -24.51 19.66 -32.49
C LEU A 11 -23.03 19.25 -32.30
N GLY A 12 -22.33 18.63 -33.25
CA GLY A 12 -22.52 18.64 -34.71
C GLY A 12 -21.62 19.70 -35.34
N PHE A 13 -20.33 19.37 -35.54
CA PHE A 13 -19.45 20.09 -36.45
C PHE A 13 -18.65 19.08 -37.27
N ALA A 14 -19.09 18.91 -38.52
CA ALA A 14 -18.27 18.43 -39.61
C ALA A 14 -17.49 19.63 -40.17
N ALA A 15 -16.20 19.46 -40.40
CA ALA A 15 -15.43 20.32 -41.29
C ALA A 15 -14.51 19.44 -42.15
N ALA A 16 -14.62 19.66 -43.45
CA ALA A 16 -14.02 18.92 -44.53
C ALA A 16 -12.72 19.58 -45.03
N ALA A 17 -12.05 18.88 -45.95
CA ALA A 17 -10.95 19.29 -46.84
C ALA A 17 -9.55 19.41 -46.17
N ALA A 18 -8.45 19.03 -46.83
CA ALA A 18 -8.16 19.03 -48.25
C ALA A 18 -7.18 17.91 -48.66
N LEU A 19 -7.33 17.50 -49.92
CA LEU A 19 -6.55 16.52 -50.66
C LEU A 19 -5.56 17.26 -51.58
N LEU A 20 -4.44 16.59 -51.91
CA LEU A 20 -3.43 16.89 -52.94
C LEU A 20 -2.40 17.97 -52.55
N ALA A 21 -1.09 17.86 -52.82
CA ALA A 21 -0.38 17.14 -53.87
C ALA A 21 1.07 16.78 -53.48
N ALA A 22 1.61 15.78 -54.17
CA ALA A 22 2.95 15.21 -54.05
C ALA A 22 4.04 16.02 -54.79
N TRP A 23 5.28 16.01 -54.26
CA TRP A 23 6.55 15.73 -54.98
C TRP A 23 7.75 16.04 -54.08
N GLY A 24 8.71 15.13 -53.97
CA GLY A 24 9.95 15.36 -53.22
C GLY A 24 10.79 14.11 -53.01
N CYS A 25 11.61 13.81 -54.01
CA CYS A 25 12.63 12.76 -54.14
C CYS A 25 13.39 12.33 -52.86
N GLY A 26 13.65 11.02 -52.78
CA GLY A 26 15.00 10.50 -52.52
C GLY A 26 15.48 10.52 -51.06
N GLY A 27 15.18 9.45 -50.33
CA GLY A 27 15.87 9.14 -49.07
C GLY A 27 15.75 7.65 -48.78
N LYS A 28 16.88 6.96 -48.68
CA LYS A 28 17.01 5.54 -48.33
C LYS A 28 16.00 5.13 -47.25
N GLN A 29 15.22 4.07 -47.51
CA GLN A 29 14.53 3.35 -46.44
C GLN A 29 15.56 2.94 -45.39
N PRO A 30 15.45 3.40 -44.13
CA PRO A 30 16.03 2.62 -43.05
C PRO A 30 15.20 1.33 -42.96
N GLU A 31 15.86 0.19 -43.08
CA GLU A 31 15.33 -1.07 -42.56
C GLU A 31 15.02 -0.84 -41.08
N THR A 32 13.77 -0.54 -40.78
CA THR A 32 13.24 -0.63 -39.42
C THR A 32 13.28 -2.10 -39.04
N GLU A 33 14.36 -2.48 -38.35
CA GLU A 33 14.41 -3.70 -37.55
C GLU A 33 13.13 -3.80 -36.72
N PRO A 34 12.53 -5.00 -36.58
CA PRO A 34 11.41 -5.18 -35.68
C PRO A 34 11.84 -4.71 -34.29
N VAL A 35 11.17 -3.68 -33.79
CA VAL A 35 11.29 -3.22 -32.40
C VAL A 35 11.05 -4.45 -31.54
N GLY A 36 12.14 -5.04 -31.03
CA GLY A 36 12.09 -6.20 -30.17
C GLY A 36 11.15 -5.93 -29.01
N PRO A 37 10.48 -6.97 -28.47
CA PRO A 37 9.58 -6.79 -27.34
C PRO A 37 10.32 -5.99 -26.27
N ALA A 38 9.74 -4.85 -25.88
CA ALA A 38 10.29 -3.98 -24.85
C ALA A 38 10.71 -4.87 -23.68
N SER A 39 12.02 -4.96 -23.45
CA SER A 39 12.55 -5.78 -22.37
C SER A 39 11.90 -5.29 -21.09
N LEU A 40 11.08 -6.16 -20.50
CA LEU A 40 10.51 -5.91 -19.19
C LEU A 40 11.69 -5.62 -18.24
N PRO A 41 11.60 -4.57 -17.41
CA PRO A 41 12.64 -4.30 -16.43
C PRO A 41 12.90 -5.58 -15.62
N ALA A 42 14.18 -5.88 -15.39
CA ALA A 42 14.56 -7.05 -14.62
C ALA A 42 13.87 -7.00 -13.24
N PRO A 43 13.30 -8.10 -12.74
CA PRO A 43 12.53 -8.12 -11.51
C PRO A 43 13.38 -7.64 -10.35
N THR A 44 12.93 -6.58 -9.68
CA THR A 44 13.65 -5.93 -8.58
C THR A 44 13.34 -6.63 -7.26
N THR A 45 13.79 -7.88 -7.15
CA THR A 45 13.70 -8.67 -5.91
C THR A 45 14.50 -8.08 -4.73
N GLN A 46 15.29 -7.04 -4.98
CA GLN A 46 16.18 -6.37 -4.03
C GLN A 46 15.51 -5.27 -3.17
N ARG A 47 14.21 -4.99 -3.34
CA ARG A 47 13.54 -3.97 -2.52
C ARG A 47 13.45 -4.40 -1.04
N SER A 48 13.81 -3.47 -0.14
CA SER A 48 13.75 -3.65 1.32
C SER A 48 12.42 -3.15 1.93
N ASP A 49 11.61 -2.44 1.15
CA ASP A 49 10.30 -1.94 1.55
C ASP A 49 9.25 -3.05 1.71
N ASP A 50 8.04 -2.67 2.13
CA ASP A 50 6.93 -3.61 2.32
C ASP A 50 6.53 -4.34 1.03
N PHE A 51 6.71 -3.73 -0.15
CA PHE A 51 6.39 -4.39 -1.42
C PHE A 51 7.40 -5.48 -1.76
N GLY A 52 8.69 -5.24 -1.46
CA GLY A 52 9.71 -6.30 -1.53
C GLY A 52 9.39 -7.46 -0.58
N LYS A 53 8.87 -7.18 0.62
CA LYS A 53 8.39 -8.23 1.53
C LYS A 53 7.18 -8.97 0.97
N MET A 54 6.22 -8.28 0.35
CA MET A 54 5.07 -8.90 -0.31
C MET A 54 5.52 -9.92 -1.36
N ILE A 55 6.38 -9.51 -2.29
CA ILE A 55 6.89 -10.36 -3.37
C ILE A 55 7.51 -11.65 -2.79
N ARG A 56 8.40 -11.51 -1.79
CA ARG A 56 9.05 -12.66 -1.14
C ARG A 56 8.07 -13.55 -0.36
N ALA A 57 7.12 -12.95 0.35
CA ALA A 57 6.18 -13.69 1.21
C ALA A 57 5.16 -14.50 0.40
N THR A 58 4.76 -14.01 -0.78
CA THR A 58 3.75 -14.67 -1.62
C THR A 58 4.36 -15.63 -2.64
N GLY A 59 5.63 -15.43 -2.99
CA GLY A 59 6.29 -16.16 -4.06
C GLY A 59 5.79 -15.75 -5.44
N MET A 60 5.41 -14.48 -5.61
CA MET A 60 4.95 -13.93 -6.89
C MET A 60 6.02 -14.12 -7.97
N SER A 61 5.59 -14.55 -9.15
CA SER A 61 6.46 -14.78 -10.30
C SER A 61 5.69 -14.60 -11.61
N GLY A 62 6.42 -14.60 -12.75
CA GLY A 62 5.83 -14.53 -14.09
C GLY A 62 4.94 -13.30 -14.30
N ALA A 63 3.76 -13.52 -14.89
CA ALA A 63 2.84 -12.45 -15.26
C ALA A 63 2.27 -11.68 -14.06
N GLU A 64 2.06 -12.34 -12.92
CA GLU A 64 1.58 -11.68 -11.69
C GLU A 64 2.63 -10.70 -11.16
N LEU A 65 3.90 -11.12 -11.11
CA LEU A 65 5.00 -10.25 -10.69
C LEU A 65 5.16 -9.06 -11.64
N ALA A 66 5.12 -9.28 -12.95
CA ALA A 66 5.24 -8.19 -13.93
C ALA A 66 4.10 -7.16 -13.79
N ALA A 67 2.86 -7.61 -13.58
CA ALA A 67 1.72 -6.72 -13.35
C ALA A 67 1.86 -5.93 -12.04
N PHE A 68 2.32 -6.60 -10.98
CA PHE A 68 2.58 -6.00 -9.68
C PHE A 68 3.66 -4.91 -9.76
N GLU A 69 4.80 -5.20 -10.39
CA GLU A 69 5.90 -4.26 -10.56
C GLU A 69 5.51 -3.07 -11.45
N ALA A 70 4.72 -3.29 -12.51
CA ALA A 70 4.21 -2.21 -13.35
C ALA A 70 3.33 -1.24 -12.55
N LYS A 71 2.42 -1.74 -11.70
CA LYS A 71 1.60 -0.89 -10.82
C LYS A 71 2.42 -0.23 -9.72
N LEU A 72 3.45 -0.90 -9.22
CA LEU A 72 4.36 -0.31 -8.24
C LEU A 72 5.14 0.87 -8.85
N ALA A 73 5.66 0.73 -10.08
CA ALA A 73 6.32 1.81 -10.79
C ALA A 73 5.38 3.00 -11.05
N GLN A 74 4.13 2.73 -11.45
CA GLN A 74 3.11 3.78 -11.59
C GLN A 74 2.89 4.53 -10.27
N ARG A 75 2.73 3.80 -9.15
CA ARG A 75 2.55 4.38 -7.82
C ARG A 75 3.78 5.19 -7.37
N ASP A 76 4.98 4.70 -7.64
CA ASP A 76 6.23 5.40 -7.31
C ASP A 76 6.34 6.73 -8.10
N ALA A 77 5.96 6.73 -9.38
CA ALA A 77 5.92 7.93 -10.20
C ALA A 77 4.87 8.95 -9.73
N GLU A 78 3.66 8.49 -9.37
CA GLU A 78 2.59 9.37 -8.85
C GLU A 78 2.99 10.04 -7.53
N LEU A 79 3.62 9.29 -6.62
CA LEU A 79 4.13 9.86 -5.37
C LEU A 79 5.27 10.84 -5.60
N ALA A 80 6.22 10.51 -6.47
CA ALA A 80 7.31 11.41 -6.81
C ALA A 80 6.81 12.71 -7.45
N ALA A 81 5.77 12.63 -8.30
CA ALA A 81 5.14 13.80 -8.90
C ALA A 81 4.47 14.69 -7.84
N TRP A 82 3.79 14.09 -6.85
CA TRP A 82 3.19 14.84 -5.75
C TRP A 82 4.25 15.51 -4.86
N GLU A 83 5.29 14.76 -4.48
CA GLU A 83 6.37 15.23 -3.60
C GLU A 83 7.22 16.34 -4.22
N ASN A 84 7.48 16.27 -5.52
CA ASN A 84 8.28 17.26 -6.24
C ASN A 84 7.45 18.40 -6.83
N GLY A 85 6.14 18.19 -6.99
CA GLY A 85 5.20 19.17 -7.53
C GLY A 85 4.77 20.27 -6.54
N PRO A 86 3.78 21.08 -6.94
CA PRO A 86 3.33 22.24 -6.15
C PRO A 86 2.89 21.90 -4.72
N GLN A 87 2.20 20.77 -4.51
CA GLN A 87 1.72 20.38 -3.17
C GLN A 87 2.86 19.97 -2.25
N GLY A 88 3.82 19.18 -2.73
CA GLY A 88 5.01 18.82 -1.96
C GLY A 88 5.88 20.04 -1.61
N GLN A 89 6.02 20.99 -2.53
CA GLN A 89 6.71 22.26 -2.26
C GLN A 89 5.97 23.09 -1.22
N LYS A 90 4.65 23.22 -1.33
CA LYS A 90 3.80 23.90 -0.34
C LYS A 90 3.92 23.27 1.04
N ARG A 91 3.92 21.93 1.14
CA ARG A 91 4.10 21.23 2.41
C ARG A 91 5.45 21.56 3.05
N ARG A 92 6.55 21.55 2.29
CA ARG A 92 7.88 21.90 2.78
C ARG A 92 7.95 23.35 3.27
N ALA A 93 7.35 24.29 2.55
CA ALA A 93 7.29 25.70 2.94
C ALA A 93 6.52 25.88 4.26
N LEU A 94 5.30 25.31 4.36
CA LEU A 94 4.50 25.36 5.58
C LEU A 94 5.19 24.69 6.77
N GLN A 95 5.93 23.61 6.55
CA GLN A 95 6.69 22.96 7.61
C GLN A 95 7.80 23.87 8.14
N ALA A 96 8.54 24.54 7.24
CA ALA A 96 9.57 25.49 7.64
C ALA A 96 9.00 26.68 8.42
N GLU A 97 7.83 27.20 8.03
CA GLU A 97 7.11 28.24 8.78
C GLU A 97 6.67 27.74 10.16
N PHE A 98 6.16 26.51 10.25
CA PHE A 98 5.72 25.91 11.50
C PHE A 98 6.90 25.71 12.47
N ASP A 99 8.02 25.20 11.97
CA ASP A 99 9.24 24.99 12.77
C ASP A 99 9.82 26.33 13.23
N ALA A 100 9.78 27.37 12.39
CA ALA A 100 10.19 28.72 12.76
C ALA A 100 9.28 29.32 13.86
N ALA A 101 7.96 29.17 13.74
CA ALA A 101 7.00 29.60 14.75
C ALA A 101 7.24 28.88 16.10
N LYS A 102 7.45 27.56 16.07
CA LYS A 102 7.80 26.79 17.27
C LYS A 102 9.12 27.23 17.90
N LYS A 103 10.14 27.51 17.09
CA LYS A 103 11.42 28.05 17.59
C LYS A 103 11.27 29.44 18.21
N ALA A 104 10.41 30.27 17.65
CA ALA A 104 10.10 31.61 18.16
C ALA A 104 9.12 31.61 19.35
N LYS A 105 8.57 30.44 19.73
CA LYS A 105 7.49 30.28 20.72
C LYS A 105 6.21 31.06 20.35
N ASP A 106 5.96 31.25 19.05
CA ASP A 106 4.72 31.81 18.53
C ASP A 106 3.67 30.70 18.39
N GLU A 107 2.98 30.41 19.49
CA GLU A 107 1.97 29.36 19.53
C GLU A 107 0.75 29.66 18.66
N ALA A 108 0.37 30.95 18.54
CA ALA A 108 -0.74 31.35 17.69
C ALA A 108 -0.47 31.01 16.21
N LYS A 109 0.74 31.30 15.72
CA LYS A 109 1.13 30.96 14.36
C LYS A 109 1.27 29.45 14.17
N ALA A 110 1.83 28.73 15.14
CA ALA A 110 1.96 27.28 15.08
C ALA A 110 0.58 26.59 15.01
N ASP A 111 -0.39 27.05 15.79
CA ASP A 111 -1.76 26.54 15.77
C ASP A 111 -2.49 26.88 14.46
N GLU A 112 -2.24 28.03 13.86
CA GLU A 112 -2.77 28.40 12.52
C GLU A 112 -2.24 27.47 11.41
N LEU A 113 -0.96 27.08 11.48
CA LEU A 113 -0.30 26.28 10.45
C LEU A 113 -0.63 24.78 10.57
N ARG A 114 -0.88 24.28 11.78
CA ARG A 114 -1.18 22.86 12.05
C ARG A 114 -2.28 22.28 11.16
N PRO A 115 -3.49 22.85 11.04
CA PRO A 115 -4.54 22.28 10.19
C PRO A 115 -4.16 22.29 8.69
N LYS A 116 -3.36 23.27 8.23
CA LYS A 116 -2.89 23.32 6.84
C LYS A 116 -1.91 22.19 6.54
N LEU A 117 -0.99 21.92 7.46
CA LEU A 117 -0.07 20.78 7.38
C LEU A 117 -0.81 19.45 7.46
N GLN A 118 -1.81 19.35 8.34
CA GLN A 118 -2.64 18.15 8.46
C GLN A 118 -3.36 17.83 7.16
N ALA A 119 -3.99 18.83 6.52
CA ALA A 119 -4.68 18.62 5.24
C ALA A 119 -3.75 18.07 4.13
N LEU A 120 -2.51 18.58 4.03
CA LEU A 120 -1.53 18.06 3.08
C LEU A 120 -1.00 16.67 3.46
N ALA A 121 -0.92 16.37 4.76
CA ALA A 121 -0.57 15.04 5.24
C ALA A 121 -1.67 14.02 4.90
N ASP A 122 -2.94 14.40 5.07
CA ASP A 122 -4.10 13.56 4.73
C ASP A 122 -4.20 13.31 3.23
N GLU A 123 -3.98 14.33 2.40
CA GLU A 123 -3.92 14.20 0.94
C GLU A 123 -2.81 13.21 0.52
N HIS A 124 -1.61 13.35 1.10
CA HIS A 124 -0.51 12.44 0.83
C HIS A 124 -0.81 11.00 1.30
N ALA A 125 -1.45 10.86 2.47
CA ALA A 125 -1.86 9.56 3.00
C ALA A 125 -2.90 8.88 2.09
N GLU A 126 -3.86 9.65 1.56
CA GLU A 126 -4.86 9.18 0.58
C GLU A 126 -4.18 8.66 -0.69
N LEU A 127 -3.25 9.44 -1.24
CA LEU A 127 -2.50 9.05 -2.44
C LEU A 127 -1.71 7.75 -2.20
N ARG A 128 -1.04 7.63 -1.06
CA ARG A 128 -0.34 6.39 -0.67
C ARG A 128 -1.28 5.21 -0.51
N ARG A 129 -2.48 5.41 0.06
CA ARG A 129 -3.50 4.35 0.21
C ARG A 129 -4.03 3.90 -1.13
N LYS A 130 -4.42 4.84 -2.00
CA LYS A 130 -4.87 4.55 -3.37
C LYS A 130 -3.77 3.82 -4.17
N GLY A 131 -2.54 4.32 -4.13
CA GLY A 131 -1.40 3.69 -4.78
C GLY A 131 -1.19 2.24 -4.32
N ARG A 132 -1.19 1.99 -3.01
CA ARG A 132 -1.06 0.63 -2.46
C ARG A 132 -2.24 -0.26 -2.86
N SER A 133 -3.48 0.26 -2.81
CA SER A 133 -4.69 -0.43 -3.26
C SER A 133 -4.58 -0.90 -4.72
N MET A 134 -4.11 -0.03 -5.62
CA MET A 134 -3.89 -0.38 -7.03
C MET A 134 -2.85 -1.48 -7.22
N VAL A 135 -1.77 -1.47 -6.41
CA VAL A 135 -0.72 -2.50 -6.45
C VAL A 135 -1.27 -3.84 -5.96
N VAL A 136 -1.91 -3.88 -4.79
CA VAL A 136 -2.42 -5.14 -4.23
C VAL A 136 -3.58 -5.74 -5.03
N ALA A 137 -4.33 -4.92 -5.79
CA ALA A 137 -5.35 -5.39 -6.71
C ALA A 137 -4.79 -6.26 -7.86
N THR A 138 -3.48 -6.22 -8.11
CA THR A 138 -2.83 -7.10 -9.11
C THR A 138 -2.52 -8.49 -8.57
N MET A 139 -2.56 -8.67 -7.25
CA MET A 139 -2.25 -9.94 -6.60
C MET A 139 -3.39 -10.92 -6.79
N SER A 140 -3.06 -12.16 -7.11
CA SER A 140 -4.01 -13.27 -7.09
C SER A 140 -4.57 -13.45 -5.68
N PHE A 141 -5.78 -14.00 -5.57
CA PHE A 141 -6.42 -14.21 -4.27
C PHE A 141 -5.58 -15.11 -3.33
N GLU A 142 -4.85 -16.09 -3.87
CA GLU A 142 -3.92 -16.91 -3.10
C GLU A 142 -2.71 -16.12 -2.60
N SER A 143 -2.15 -15.22 -3.42
CA SER A 143 -1.12 -14.27 -2.96
C SER A 143 -1.66 -13.34 -1.86
N GLN A 144 -2.90 -12.88 -1.97
CA GLN A 144 -3.54 -12.04 -0.94
C GLN A 144 -3.64 -12.78 0.41
N LYS A 145 -4.06 -14.06 0.40
CA LYS A 145 -4.11 -14.91 1.60
C LYS A 145 -2.73 -15.09 2.24
N LYS A 146 -1.71 -15.44 1.44
CA LYS A 146 -0.33 -15.59 1.92
C LYS A 146 0.20 -14.31 2.55
N TRP A 147 -0.06 -13.17 1.91
CA TRP A 147 0.35 -11.87 2.42
C TRP A 147 -0.31 -11.51 3.75
N SER A 148 -1.60 -11.80 3.88
CA SER A 148 -2.34 -11.62 5.13
C SER A 148 -1.78 -12.46 6.27
N GLY A 149 -1.50 -13.75 6.03
CA GLY A 149 -0.85 -14.63 7.00
C GLY A 149 0.52 -14.13 7.44
N PHE A 150 1.35 -13.72 6.48
CA PHE A 150 2.66 -13.12 6.73
C PHE A 150 2.56 -11.84 7.57
N SER A 151 1.64 -10.94 7.21
CA SER A 151 1.45 -9.65 7.90
C SER A 151 0.97 -9.85 9.34
N LEU A 152 0.03 -10.79 9.55
CA LEU A 152 -0.44 -11.17 10.88
C LEU A 152 0.69 -11.72 11.74
N ASN A 153 1.53 -12.61 11.18
CA ASN A 153 2.69 -13.17 11.87
C ASN A 153 3.68 -12.08 12.32
N ASP A 154 4.03 -11.12 11.45
CA ASP A 154 4.94 -10.03 11.81
C ASP A 154 4.40 -9.17 12.97
N ARG A 155 3.10 -8.86 12.95
CA ARG A 155 2.42 -8.09 14.02
C ARG A 155 2.39 -8.84 15.34
N VAL A 156 2.00 -10.12 15.29
CA VAL A 156 1.96 -11.00 16.46
C VAL A 156 3.35 -11.12 17.09
N LEU A 157 4.38 -11.43 16.31
CA LEU A 157 5.75 -11.58 16.84
C LEU A 157 6.30 -10.26 17.39
N ARG A 158 6.01 -9.14 16.73
CA ARG A 158 6.36 -7.80 17.25
C ARG A 158 5.67 -7.54 18.59
N ARG A 159 4.39 -7.90 18.72
CA ARG A 159 3.65 -7.74 19.97
C ARG A 159 4.23 -8.61 21.08
N LEU A 160 4.45 -9.89 20.83
CA LEU A 160 5.10 -10.79 21.81
C LEU A 160 6.47 -10.26 22.26
N ARG A 161 7.29 -9.77 21.32
CA ARG A 161 8.59 -9.16 21.64
C ARG A 161 8.45 -7.92 22.51
N SER A 162 7.47 -7.05 22.23
CA SER A 162 7.20 -5.85 23.04
C SER A 162 6.80 -6.19 24.49
N LEU A 163 6.28 -7.39 24.72
CA LEU A 163 5.93 -7.92 26.04
C LEU A 163 7.09 -8.68 26.71
N GLY A 164 8.28 -8.72 26.10
CA GLY A 164 9.42 -9.48 26.59
C GLY A 164 9.26 -11.01 26.45
N ILE A 165 8.27 -11.48 25.68
CA ILE A 165 8.06 -12.90 25.42
C ILE A 165 9.04 -13.32 24.30
N ARG A 166 10.06 -14.09 24.68
CA ARG A 166 10.99 -14.72 23.74
C ARG A 166 10.38 -16.03 23.25
N THR A 167 10.45 -16.29 21.96
CA THR A 167 9.95 -17.53 21.35
C THR A 167 11.08 -18.34 20.72
N THR A 168 11.05 -19.66 20.88
CA THR A 168 11.99 -20.58 20.22
C THR A 168 11.69 -20.70 18.72
N ALA A 169 12.58 -21.34 17.97
CA ALA A 169 12.37 -21.59 16.55
C ALA A 169 11.12 -22.47 16.30
N GLU A 170 10.91 -23.48 17.14
CA GLU A 170 9.75 -24.38 17.08
C GLU A 170 8.45 -23.63 17.42
N GLU A 171 8.48 -22.73 18.40
CA GLU A 171 7.35 -21.86 18.71
C GLU A 171 7.03 -20.90 17.56
N GLN A 172 8.07 -20.30 16.95
CA GLN A 172 7.89 -19.41 15.80
C GLN A 172 7.28 -20.14 14.60
N ALA A 173 7.69 -21.38 14.31
CA ALA A 173 7.09 -22.19 13.26
C ALA A 173 5.59 -22.48 13.52
N ARG A 174 5.23 -22.82 14.76
CA ARG A 174 3.82 -23.03 15.14
C ARG A 174 2.99 -21.74 15.11
N ILE A 175 3.56 -20.62 15.56
CA ILE A 175 2.94 -19.29 15.46
C ILE A 175 2.69 -18.94 14.00
N ARG A 176 3.68 -19.18 13.13
CA ARG A 176 3.56 -18.92 11.70
C ARG A 176 2.41 -19.71 11.08
N ALA A 177 2.30 -21.01 11.37
CA ALA A 177 1.22 -21.84 10.88
C ALA A 177 -0.17 -21.33 11.33
N ILE A 178 -0.31 -20.92 12.60
CA ILE A 178 -1.55 -20.32 13.11
C ILE A 178 -1.87 -19.01 12.36
N CYS A 179 -0.88 -18.15 12.16
CA CYS A 179 -1.09 -16.87 11.49
C CYS A 179 -1.43 -17.05 10.01
N ASP A 180 -0.80 -18.01 9.32
CA ASP A 180 -1.13 -18.32 7.93
C ASP A 180 -2.56 -18.84 7.79
N GLU A 181 -3.01 -19.72 8.70
CA GLU A 181 -4.39 -20.23 8.73
C GLU A 181 -5.41 -19.10 8.99
N GLU A 182 -5.22 -18.31 10.05
CA GLU A 182 -6.14 -17.24 10.44
C GLU A 182 -6.16 -16.10 9.42
N GLY A 183 -4.98 -15.70 8.93
CA GLY A 183 -4.84 -14.67 7.90
C GLY A 183 -5.51 -15.07 6.58
N ALA A 184 -5.38 -16.33 6.17
CA ALA A 184 -6.03 -16.84 4.97
C ALA A 184 -7.56 -16.90 5.10
N ARG A 185 -8.09 -17.25 6.29
CA ARG A 185 -9.54 -17.26 6.56
C ARG A 185 -10.15 -15.87 6.58
N TRP A 186 -9.41 -14.88 7.04
CA TRP A 186 -9.88 -13.50 7.16
C TRP A 186 -9.99 -12.81 5.78
N ILE A 187 -9.10 -13.15 4.85
CA ILE A 187 -9.09 -12.55 3.51
C ILE A 187 -10.26 -13.05 2.66
N LYS A 188 -11.03 -12.09 2.16
CA LYS A 188 -12.11 -12.26 1.17
C LYS A 188 -11.79 -11.40 -0.07
N PRO A 189 -12.37 -11.71 -1.24
CA PRO A 189 -12.19 -10.87 -2.43
C PRO A 189 -12.58 -9.41 -2.13
N GLY A 190 -11.74 -8.45 -2.54
CA GLY A 190 -12.02 -7.03 -2.32
C GLY A 190 -11.48 -6.45 -1.01
N VAL A 191 -10.96 -7.27 -0.08
CA VAL A 191 -10.53 -6.79 1.25
C VAL A 191 -9.25 -5.98 1.16
N LEU A 192 -8.21 -6.47 0.48
CA LEU A 192 -6.94 -5.74 0.38
C LEU A 192 -7.06 -4.49 -0.48
N GLU A 193 -7.97 -4.44 -1.45
CA GLU A 193 -8.21 -3.22 -2.22
C GLU A 193 -8.84 -2.12 -1.34
N LYS A 194 -9.73 -2.49 -0.42
CA LYS A 194 -10.39 -1.55 0.50
C LYS A 194 -9.52 -1.18 1.70
N ASP A 195 -8.77 -2.14 2.23
CA ASP A 195 -7.88 -1.99 3.38
C ASP A 195 -6.47 -2.51 3.04
N PRO A 196 -5.71 -1.79 2.20
CA PRO A 196 -4.40 -2.24 1.72
C PRO A 196 -3.33 -2.30 2.83
N TYR A 197 -3.61 -1.70 3.99
CA TYR A 197 -2.75 -1.73 5.16
C TYR A 197 -3.23 -2.72 6.23
N LEU A 198 -4.32 -3.45 5.98
CA LEU A 198 -4.86 -4.44 6.91
C LEU A 198 -5.12 -3.84 8.30
N ALA A 199 -5.60 -2.60 8.39
CA ALA A 199 -5.93 -1.95 9.65
C ALA A 199 -7.04 -2.70 10.41
N ALA A 200 -8.06 -3.21 9.72
CA ALA A 200 -9.13 -3.98 10.33
C ALA A 200 -8.61 -5.33 10.88
N GLN A 201 -7.68 -5.98 10.17
CA GLN A 201 -7.02 -7.18 10.66
C GLN A 201 -6.25 -6.92 11.98
N ASP A 202 -5.61 -5.75 12.11
CA ASP A 202 -4.88 -5.39 13.33
C ASP A 202 -5.82 -5.27 14.53
N ALA A 203 -6.96 -4.58 14.34
CA ALA A 203 -7.95 -4.38 15.39
C ALA A 203 -8.66 -5.67 15.81
N GLU A 204 -9.04 -6.51 14.84
CA GLU A 204 -9.91 -7.67 15.10
C GLU A 204 -9.13 -8.96 15.32
N LEU A 205 -8.17 -9.25 14.43
CA LEU A 205 -7.58 -10.58 14.32
C LEU A 205 -6.34 -10.75 15.21
N VAL A 206 -5.56 -9.69 15.43
CA VAL A 206 -4.35 -9.78 16.26
C VAL A 206 -4.67 -10.18 17.71
N PRO A 207 -5.64 -9.56 18.43
CA PRO A 207 -5.96 -9.98 19.80
C PRO A 207 -6.46 -11.42 19.88
N ALA A 208 -7.32 -11.85 18.95
CA ALA A 208 -7.84 -13.22 18.90
C ALA A 208 -6.73 -14.24 18.63
N THR A 209 -5.84 -13.93 17.68
CA THR A 209 -4.71 -14.79 17.32
C THR A 209 -3.70 -14.92 18.46
N LEU A 210 -3.42 -13.82 19.18
CA LEU A 210 -2.58 -13.84 20.37
C LEU A 210 -3.13 -14.79 21.45
N ARG A 211 -4.44 -14.73 21.75
CA ARG A 211 -5.07 -15.67 22.69
C ARG A 211 -4.93 -17.13 22.23
N LYS A 212 -5.17 -17.41 20.94
CA LYS A 212 -4.99 -18.76 20.35
C LYS A 212 -3.54 -19.25 20.49
N ILE A 213 -2.56 -18.38 20.27
CA ILE A 213 -1.13 -18.68 20.42
C ILE A 213 -0.77 -18.92 21.89
N GLY A 214 -1.26 -18.08 22.80
CA GLY A 214 -1.10 -18.26 24.25
C GLY A 214 -1.52 -19.65 24.68
N GLN A 215 -2.70 -20.09 24.25
CA GLN A 215 -3.29 -21.39 24.60
C GLN A 215 -2.57 -22.60 23.96
N LYS A 216 -2.14 -22.49 22.70
CA LYS A 216 -1.67 -23.65 21.91
C LYS A 216 -0.16 -23.76 21.78
N VAL A 217 0.57 -22.66 21.95
CA VAL A 217 2.00 -22.60 21.64
C VAL A 217 2.81 -22.27 22.88
N LEU A 218 2.47 -21.17 23.56
CA LEU A 218 3.30 -20.63 24.63
C LEU A 218 3.26 -21.51 25.89
N THR A 219 4.38 -21.52 26.60
CA THR A 219 4.53 -22.07 27.96
C THR A 219 3.63 -21.35 28.96
N ALA A 220 3.44 -21.93 30.15
CA ALA A 220 2.62 -21.34 31.21
C ALA A 220 3.07 -19.91 31.57
N ASP A 221 4.37 -19.72 31.84
CA ASP A 221 4.93 -18.42 32.22
C ASP A 221 4.78 -17.35 31.12
N GLN A 222 4.98 -17.73 29.85
CA GLN A 222 4.79 -16.81 28.72
C GLN A 222 3.31 -16.47 28.52
N ARG A 223 2.41 -17.44 28.72
CA ARG A 223 0.96 -17.26 28.63
C ARG A 223 0.45 -16.32 29.71
N GLU A 224 0.91 -16.48 30.95
CA GLU A 224 0.54 -15.58 32.06
C GLU A 224 0.91 -14.13 31.74
N LYS A 225 2.15 -13.90 31.25
CA LYS A 225 2.59 -12.57 30.78
C LYS A 225 1.71 -12.00 29.67
N LEU A 226 1.32 -12.85 28.71
CA LEU A 226 0.46 -12.42 27.61
C LEU A 226 -0.93 -12.02 28.12
N GLU A 227 -1.57 -12.84 28.95
CA GLU A 227 -2.92 -12.59 29.47
C GLU A 227 -2.94 -11.33 30.36
N ALA A 228 -1.94 -11.14 31.22
CA ALA A 228 -1.80 -9.92 32.01
C ALA A 228 -1.72 -8.67 31.11
N ALA A 229 -0.97 -8.73 30.02
CA ALA A 229 -0.84 -7.63 29.07
C ALA A 229 -2.09 -7.40 28.19
N LEU A 230 -2.89 -8.43 27.95
CA LEU A 230 -4.18 -8.29 27.26
C LEU A 230 -5.24 -7.71 28.18
N ALA A 231 -5.25 -8.08 29.47
CA ALA A 231 -6.17 -7.53 30.47
C ALA A 231 -5.89 -6.06 30.80
N ALA A 232 -4.63 -5.62 30.71
CA ALA A 232 -4.23 -4.24 30.96
C ALA A 232 -4.55 -3.26 29.82
N GLN A 233 -5.01 -3.74 28.65
CA GLN A 233 -5.38 -2.85 27.55
C GLN A 233 -6.74 -2.20 27.82
N PRO A 234 -6.86 -0.86 27.71
CA PRO A 234 -8.15 -0.20 27.84
C PRO A 234 -9.08 -0.72 26.75
N THR A 235 -10.24 -1.27 27.15
CA THR A 235 -11.35 -1.55 26.24
C THR A 235 -11.78 -0.23 25.62
N LYS A 236 -11.43 -0.04 24.36
CA LYS A 236 -11.91 1.10 23.56
C LYS A 236 -13.32 0.86 23.07
#